data_AF-A0A178LXF5-F1
#
_entry.id   AF-A0A178LXF5-F1
#
_cell.length_a   1.000
_cell.length_b   1.000
_cell.length_c   1.000
_cell.angle_alpha   90.00
_cell.angle_beta   90.00
_cell.angle_gamma   90.00
#
_symmetry.space_group_name_H-M   'P 1'
#
loop_
_entity.id
_entity.type
_entity.pdbx_description
1 polymer ?
#
loop_
_entity_poly.entity_id
_entity_poly.type
_entity_poly.pdbx_seq_one_letter_code
_entity_poly.pdbx_strand_id
1 'polypeptide(L)'
;MKSLVGVLSVGLLSSAALAAAPASNADVVAYLVNVHVRPGYNFPNADAAIAYGNSICARVSSKMSYADLVNQVKADFRTTDYYQAGYLINQAVNELCPAQIWQLRQSAAGYTPF
;
A
#
# COMPACT_ATOMS: atom_id res chain seq x y z
N MET A 1 27.25 -11.12 62.83
CA MET A 1 28.32 -10.11 62.70
C MET A 1 28.86 -10.16 61.27
N LYS A 2 29.04 -8.99 60.63
CA LYS A 2 29.29 -8.67 59.20
C LYS A 2 28.02 -8.71 58.32
N SER A 3 27.25 -7.61 58.22
CA SER A 3 27.45 -6.38 57.39
C SER A 3 27.15 -6.64 55.90
N LEU A 4 26.03 -6.12 55.36
CA LEU A 4 25.92 -4.86 54.57
C LEU A 4 26.84 -4.92 53.34
N VAL A 5 26.37 -4.88 52.10
CA VAL A 5 25.97 -3.68 51.31
C VAL A 5 25.47 -4.29 49.97
N GLY A 6 24.26 -4.07 49.46
CA GLY A 6 23.76 -2.77 49.02
C GLY A 6 24.17 -2.51 47.55
N VAL A 7 23.46 -3.09 46.58
CA VAL A 7 23.42 -2.54 45.22
C VAL A 7 21.98 -2.59 44.74
N LEU A 8 21.27 -1.49 44.97
CA LEU A 8 20.08 -1.15 44.18
C LEU A 8 20.57 -0.91 42.76
N SER A 9 20.38 -1.90 41.88
CA SER A 9 20.43 -1.67 40.44
C SER A 9 19.24 -0.79 40.07
N VAL A 10 19.45 0.53 40.11
CA VAL A 10 18.52 1.51 39.58
C VAL A 10 18.31 1.18 38.11
N GLY A 11 17.10 0.70 37.79
CA GLY A 11 16.68 0.49 36.42
C GLY A 11 16.79 1.81 35.67
N LEU A 12 17.75 1.88 34.75
CA LEU A 12 17.76 2.90 33.70
C LEU A 12 16.54 2.60 32.82
N LEU A 13 15.40 3.18 33.17
CA LEU A 13 14.27 3.37 32.28
C LEU A 13 14.77 4.29 31.16
N SER A 14 15.42 3.70 30.17
CA SER A 14 15.63 4.34 28.88
C SER A 14 14.25 4.56 28.28
N SER A 15 13.69 5.75 28.53
CA SER A 15 12.56 6.29 27.79
C SER A 15 13.03 6.53 26.35
N ALA A 16 13.23 5.46 25.59
CA ALA A 16 13.29 5.53 24.15
C ALA A 16 11.92 6.03 23.72
N ALA A 17 11.83 7.34 23.46
CA ALA A 17 10.69 7.90 22.77
C ALA A 17 10.57 7.12 21.46
N LEU A 18 9.57 6.24 21.38
CA LEU A 18 9.21 5.54 20.17
C LEU A 18 8.77 6.63 19.19
N ALA A 19 9.72 7.13 18.40
CA ALA A 19 9.42 8.01 17.29
C ALA A 19 8.55 7.21 16.33
N ALA A 20 7.24 7.49 16.31
CA ALA A 20 6.35 6.91 15.34
C ALA A 20 6.86 7.30 13.94
N ALA A 21 6.93 6.33 13.04
CA ALA A 21 7.26 6.62 11.64
C ALA A 21 6.24 7.63 11.09
N PRO A 22 6.68 8.61 10.28
CA PRO A 22 5.76 9.57 9.67
C PRO A 22 4.74 8.85 8.80
N ALA A 23 3.51 9.38 8.76
CA ALA A 23 2.49 8.86 7.87
C ALA A 23 2.94 9.04 6.41
N SER A 24 2.77 7.99 5.60
CA SER A 24 2.95 8.09 4.15
C SER A 24 1.85 8.98 3.57
N ASN A 25 2.23 9.88 2.66
CA ASN A 25 1.34 10.80 1.97
C ASN A 25 1.20 10.41 0.50
N ALA A 26 0.13 10.84 -0.13
CA ALA A 26 -0.07 10.59 -1.55
C ALA A 26 1.00 11.33 -2.39
N ASP A 27 1.60 10.61 -3.35
CA ASP A 27 2.55 11.10 -4.34
C ASP A 27 2.03 10.81 -5.76
N VAL A 28 1.31 11.79 -6.31
CA VAL A 28 0.74 11.70 -7.66
C VAL A 28 1.83 11.62 -8.74
N VAL A 29 3.00 12.22 -8.50
CA VAL A 29 4.10 12.23 -9.47
C VAL A 29 4.71 10.83 -9.55
N ALA A 30 4.99 10.20 -8.41
CA ALA A 30 5.46 8.82 -8.35
C ALA A 30 4.48 7.85 -9.02
N TYR A 31 3.18 8.01 -8.77
CA TYR A 31 2.14 7.23 -9.44
C TYR A 31 2.22 7.37 -10.98
N LEU A 32 2.23 8.60 -11.49
CA LEU A 32 2.27 8.85 -12.93
C LEU A 32 3.55 8.30 -13.59
N VAL A 33 4.71 8.42 -12.92
CA VAL A 33 5.97 7.83 -13.41
C VAL A 33 5.88 6.31 -13.50
N ASN A 34 5.18 5.65 -12.59
CA ASN A 34 5.09 4.19 -12.59
C ASN A 34 4.04 3.63 -13.55
N VAL A 35 2.97 4.37 -13.84
CA VAL A 35 1.80 3.86 -14.58
C VAL A 35 1.50 4.57 -15.90
N HIS A 36 1.84 5.85 -16.05
CA HIS A 36 1.49 6.60 -17.25
C HIS A 36 2.53 6.42 -18.35
N VAL A 37 3.81 6.35 -18.00
CA VAL A 37 4.89 6.10 -18.96
C VAL A 37 5.16 4.60 -19.18
N ARG A 38 4.54 3.72 -18.39
CA ARG A 38 4.71 2.27 -18.52
C ARG A 38 3.82 1.73 -19.67
N PRO A 39 4.39 0.99 -20.64
CA PRO A 39 3.61 0.35 -21.68
C PRO A 39 2.53 -0.59 -21.10
N GLY A 40 1.35 -0.61 -21.73
CA GLY A 40 0.29 -1.59 -21.43
C GLY A 40 -1.01 -1.00 -20.88
N TYR A 41 -0.97 0.12 -20.14
CA TYR A 41 -2.19 0.77 -19.64
C TYR A 41 -2.78 1.77 -20.65
N ASN A 42 -1.95 2.45 -21.42
CA ASN A 42 -2.38 3.34 -22.52
C ASN A 42 -3.45 4.38 -22.10
N PHE A 43 -3.33 4.95 -20.90
CA PHE A 43 -4.21 6.04 -20.47
C PHE A 43 -4.11 7.23 -21.45
N PRO A 44 -5.24 7.87 -21.81
CA PRO A 44 -5.24 8.95 -22.81
C PRO A 44 -4.51 10.22 -22.35
N ASN A 45 -4.39 10.43 -21.03
CA ASN A 45 -3.63 11.51 -20.40
C ASN A 45 -3.40 11.21 -18.91
N ALA A 46 -2.64 12.08 -18.23
CA ALA A 46 -2.33 11.96 -16.82
C ALA A 46 -3.59 11.99 -15.92
N ASP A 47 -4.55 12.88 -16.22
CA ASP A 47 -5.78 13.01 -15.43
C ASP A 47 -6.61 11.72 -15.47
N ALA A 48 -6.69 11.06 -16.64
CA ALA A 48 -7.36 9.78 -16.78
C ALA A 48 -6.67 8.66 -15.99
N ALA A 49 -5.33 8.66 -15.96
CA ALA A 49 -4.57 7.72 -15.15
C ALA A 49 -4.83 7.92 -13.65
N ILE A 50 -4.82 9.17 -13.20
CA ILE A 50 -5.10 9.55 -11.80
C ILE A 50 -6.53 9.20 -11.42
N ALA A 51 -7.51 9.53 -12.27
CA ALA A 51 -8.91 9.22 -12.05
C ALA A 51 -9.13 7.70 -11.90
N TYR A 52 -8.50 6.90 -12.76
CA TYR A 52 -8.57 5.44 -12.66
C TYR A 52 -7.90 4.93 -11.38
N GLY A 53 -6.72 5.44 -11.01
CA GLY A 53 -6.03 5.10 -9.76
C GLY A 53 -6.88 5.43 -8.52
N ASN A 54 -7.53 6.59 -8.49
CA ASN A 54 -8.47 6.94 -7.43
C ASN A 54 -9.70 6.03 -7.40
N SER A 55 -10.16 5.52 -8.56
CA SER A 55 -11.23 4.53 -8.60
C SER A 55 -10.81 3.21 -7.95
N ILE A 56 -9.54 2.78 -8.10
CA ILE A 56 -8.98 1.64 -7.35
C ILE A 56 -9.01 1.92 -5.85
N CYS A 57 -8.56 3.09 -5.42
CA CYS A 57 -8.60 3.50 -4.01
C CYS A 57 -10.04 3.49 -3.46
N ALA A 58 -11.04 3.91 -4.24
CA ALA A 58 -12.44 3.82 -3.84
C ALA A 58 -12.92 2.36 -3.69
N ARG A 59 -12.55 1.47 -4.63
CA ARG A 59 -12.87 0.03 -4.57
C ARG A 59 -12.23 -0.63 -3.35
N VAL A 60 -10.96 -0.31 -3.05
CA VAL A 60 -10.26 -0.79 -1.85
C VAL A 60 -10.95 -0.27 -0.60
N SER A 61 -11.23 1.03 -0.51
CA SER A 61 -11.97 1.64 0.63
C SER A 61 -13.30 0.94 0.90
N SER A 62 -13.99 0.53 -0.16
CA SER A 62 -15.28 -0.15 -0.12
C SER A 62 -15.17 -1.63 0.26
N LYS A 63 -13.97 -2.11 0.61
CA LYS A 63 -13.67 -3.49 1.00
C LYS A 63 -13.97 -4.51 -0.10
N MET A 64 -13.83 -4.13 -1.37
CA MET A 64 -13.83 -5.09 -2.47
C MET A 64 -12.75 -6.17 -2.24
N SER A 65 -13.07 -7.44 -2.52
CA SER A 65 -12.09 -8.51 -2.38
C SER A 65 -10.92 -8.29 -3.34
N TYR A 66 -9.70 -8.72 -2.97
CA TYR A 66 -8.54 -8.56 -3.84
C TYR A 66 -8.70 -9.33 -5.17
N ALA A 67 -9.34 -10.50 -5.12
CA ALA A 67 -9.64 -11.29 -6.33
C ALA A 67 -10.57 -10.56 -7.29
N ASP A 68 -11.66 -9.96 -6.79
CA ASP A 68 -12.58 -9.19 -7.62
C ASP A 68 -11.92 -7.92 -8.17
N LEU A 69 -11.11 -7.25 -7.35
CA LEU A 69 -10.37 -6.06 -7.76
C LEU A 69 -9.41 -6.37 -8.92
N VAL A 70 -8.63 -7.45 -8.79
CA VAL A 70 -7.74 -7.93 -9.86
C VAL A 70 -8.53 -8.29 -11.12
N ASN A 71 -9.62 -9.04 -10.99
CA ASN A 71 -10.45 -9.45 -12.14
C ASN A 71 -11.07 -8.26 -12.86
N GLN A 72 -11.54 -7.26 -12.12
CA GLN A 72 -12.05 -6.02 -12.70
C GLN A 72 -10.96 -5.25 -13.43
N VAL A 73 -9.77 -5.07 -12.84
CA VAL A 73 -8.66 -4.38 -13.52
C VAL A 73 -8.25 -5.14 -14.79
N LYS A 74 -8.18 -6.48 -14.73
CA LYS A 74 -7.93 -7.32 -15.92
C LYS A 74 -8.98 -7.08 -17.01
N ALA A 75 -10.26 -7.01 -16.64
CA ALA A 75 -11.35 -6.73 -17.57
C ALA A 75 -11.27 -5.31 -18.16
N ASP A 76 -11.02 -4.30 -17.32
CA ASP A 76 -10.93 -2.88 -17.70
C ASP A 76 -9.80 -2.66 -18.74
N PHE A 77 -8.67 -3.36 -18.60
CA PHE A 77 -7.55 -3.32 -19.55
C PHE A 77 -7.56 -4.42 -20.62
N ARG A 78 -8.60 -5.26 -20.64
CA ARG A 78 -8.73 -6.39 -21.58
C ARG A 78 -7.47 -7.28 -21.62
N THR A 79 -6.90 -7.54 -20.44
CA THR A 79 -5.67 -8.31 -20.26
C THR A 79 -5.93 -9.55 -19.43
N THR A 80 -5.16 -10.62 -19.67
CA THR A 80 -5.11 -11.79 -18.80
C THR A 80 -3.94 -11.75 -17.82
N ASP A 81 -3.04 -10.77 -17.96
CA ASP A 81 -1.82 -10.65 -17.16
C ASP A 81 -2.13 -10.17 -15.74
N TYR A 82 -1.95 -11.07 -14.78
CA TYR A 82 -2.06 -10.77 -13.37
C TYR A 82 -1.02 -9.73 -12.91
N TYR A 83 0.22 -9.80 -13.39
CA TYR A 83 1.28 -8.91 -12.95
C TYR A 83 0.99 -7.47 -13.37
N GLN A 84 0.44 -7.28 -14.56
CA GLN A 84 -0.06 -5.98 -14.99
C GLN A 84 -1.14 -5.47 -14.03
N ALA A 85 -2.22 -6.23 -13.81
CA ALA A 85 -3.30 -5.77 -12.94
C ALA A 85 -2.85 -5.52 -11.48
N GLY A 86 -2.12 -6.47 -10.90
CA GLY A 86 -1.61 -6.38 -9.53
C GLY A 86 -0.62 -5.24 -9.34
N TYR A 87 0.24 -4.98 -10.33
CA TYR A 87 1.15 -3.84 -10.28
C TYR A 87 0.39 -2.52 -10.26
N LEU A 88 -0.61 -2.33 -11.13
CA LEU A 88 -1.42 -1.10 -11.14
C LEU A 88 -2.13 -0.87 -9.81
N ILE A 89 -2.71 -1.93 -9.23
CA ILE A 89 -3.37 -1.87 -7.92
C ILE A 89 -2.37 -1.43 -6.85
N ASN A 90 -1.19 -2.05 -6.81
CA ASN A 90 -0.17 -1.73 -5.82
C ASN A 90 0.37 -0.30 -6.00
N GLN A 91 0.54 0.18 -7.23
CA GLN A 91 0.93 1.57 -7.50
C GLN A 91 -0.15 2.55 -7.05
N ALA A 92 -1.41 2.32 -7.39
CA ALA A 92 -2.51 3.19 -6.97
C ALA A 92 -2.59 3.28 -5.43
N VAL A 93 -2.49 2.14 -4.73
CA VAL A 93 -2.63 2.14 -3.27
C VAL A 93 -1.41 2.71 -2.55
N ASN A 94 -0.19 2.41 -2.99
CA ASN A 94 1.01 2.95 -2.35
C ASN A 94 1.13 4.45 -2.55
N GLU A 95 0.83 4.92 -3.76
CA GLU A 95 1.12 6.29 -4.16
C GLU A 95 -0.08 7.23 -4.04
N LEU A 96 -1.33 6.77 -4.14
CA LEU A 96 -2.50 7.67 -4.08
C LEU A 96 -3.32 7.55 -2.80
N CYS A 97 -3.36 6.38 -2.17
CA CYS A 97 -4.13 6.15 -0.94
C CYS A 97 -3.38 5.31 0.09
N PRO A 98 -2.21 5.77 0.56
CA PRO A 98 -1.34 4.99 1.45
C PRO A 98 -2.00 4.58 2.78
N ALA A 99 -3.01 5.33 3.24
CA ALA A 99 -3.82 4.96 4.40
C ALA A 99 -4.56 3.61 4.23
N GLN A 100 -4.74 3.14 2.99
CA GLN A 100 -5.45 1.90 2.65
C GLN A 100 -4.52 0.71 2.41
N ILE A 101 -3.19 0.89 2.49
CA ILE A 101 -2.20 -0.19 2.24
C ILE A 101 -2.50 -1.42 3.10
N TRP A 102 -2.82 -1.22 4.38
CA TRP A 102 -3.09 -2.34 5.29
C TRP A 102 -4.37 -3.10 4.89
N GLN A 103 -5.41 -2.37 4.48
CA GLN A 103 -6.66 -2.96 3.99
C GLN A 103 -6.45 -3.79 2.71
N LEU A 104 -5.68 -3.26 1.75
CA LEU A 104 -5.30 -4.01 0.54
C LEU A 104 -4.55 -5.30 0.91
N ARG A 105 -3.51 -5.20 1.75
CA ARG A 105 -2.70 -6.36 2.18
C ARG A 105 -3.54 -7.42 2.86
N GLN A 106 -4.45 -7.02 3.75
CA GLN A 106 -5.36 -7.93 4.42
C GLN A 106 -6.30 -8.63 3.41
N SER A 107 -6.82 -7.90 2.42
CA SER A 107 -7.70 -8.47 1.39
C SER A 107 -6.98 -9.44 0.43
N ALA A 108 -5.67 -9.27 0.25
CA ALA A 108 -4.82 -10.10 -0.60
C ALA A 108 -4.22 -11.32 0.14
N ALA A 109 -4.45 -11.45 1.46
CA ALA A 109 -3.90 -12.52 2.24
C ALA A 109 -4.36 -13.90 1.73
N GLY A 110 -3.41 -14.78 1.41
CA GLY A 110 -3.70 -16.11 0.85
C GLY A 110 -4.15 -16.11 -0.61
N TYR A 111 -4.19 -14.95 -1.28
CA TYR A 111 -4.49 -14.90 -2.71
C TYR A 111 -3.39 -15.56 -3.54
N THR A 112 -3.77 -16.51 -4.38
CA THR A 112 -2.90 -17.15 -5.37
C THR A 112 -3.33 -16.72 -6.77
N PRO A 113 -2.45 -16.08 -7.56
CA PRO A 113 -2.74 -15.74 -8.95
C PRO A 113 -3.04 -16.99 -9.79
N PHE A 114 -3.95 -16.85 -10.76
CA PHE A 114 -4.29 -17.88 -11.74
C PHE A 114 -4.36 -17.30 -13.16
#